data_AF-A0A538CHQ0-F1
#
_entry.id   AF-A0A538CHQ0-F1
#
_cell.length_a   1.000
_cell.length_b   1.000
_cell.length_c   1.000
_cell.angle_alpha   90.00
_cell.angle_beta   90.00
_cell.angle_gamma   90.00
#
_symmetry.space_group_name_H-M   'P 1'
#
loop_
_entity.id
_entity.type
_entity.pdbx_description
1 polymer ?
#
loop_
_entity_poly.entity_id
_entity_poly.type
_entity_poly.pdbx_seq_one_letter_code
_entity_poly.pdbx_strand_id
1 'polypeptide(L)' 'MAEAKTVNLTSPDRVLYPDDAITKGDLFAYYQAVATTLVPHLRDRP' A
#
# COMPACT_ATOMS: atom_id res chain seq x y z
N MET A 1 -7.89 18.49 -6.71
CA MET A 1 -6.66 17.70 -6.47
C MET A 1 -6.85 17.02 -5.12
N ALA A 2 -6.65 15.70 -5.02
CA ALA A 2 -6.87 15.01 -3.75
C ALA A 2 -5.87 15.51 -2.70
N GLU A 3 -6.34 15.71 -1.47
CA GLU A 3 -5.53 16.16 -0.35
C GLU A 3 -4.45 15.12 -0.03
N ALA A 4 -3.20 15.56 0.11
CA ALA A 4 -2.09 14.66 0.44
C ALA A 4 -2.22 14.22 1.90
N LYS A 5 -2.65 12.96 2.11
CA LYS A 5 -2.71 12.36 3.44
C LYS A 5 -1.38 11.68 3.77
N THR A 6 -0.71 12.14 4.82
CA THR A 6 0.49 11.48 5.33
C THR A 6 0.11 10.22 6.08
N VAL A 7 0.76 9.11 5.73
CA VAL A 7 0.59 7.81 6.39
C VAL A 7 1.94 7.39 6.99
N ASN A 8 1.97 7.13 8.29
CA ASN A 8 3.16 6.64 8.97
C ASN A 8 3.21 5.11 8.93
N LEU A 9 4.28 4.55 8.37
CA LEU A 9 4.51 3.11 8.32
C LEU A 9 5.32 2.67 9.55
N THR A 10 4.69 1.92 10.45
CA THR A 10 5.37 1.28 11.59
C THR A 10 5.89 -0.09 11.20
N SER A 11 6.96 -0.62 11.80
CA SER A 11 7.44 -2.01 11.62
C SER A 11 7.47 -2.48 10.14
N PRO A 12 8.23 -1.81 9.25
CA PRO A 12 8.28 -2.16 7.83
C PRO A 12 8.79 -3.58 7.58
N ASP A 13 9.77 -4.02 8.38
CA ASP A 13 10.44 -5.33 8.24
C ASP A 13 9.59 -6.52 8.71
N ARG A 14 8.38 -6.27 9.22
CA ARG A 14 7.48 -7.34 9.64
C ARG A 14 7.02 -8.12 8.41
N VAL A 15 7.34 -9.41 8.36
CA VAL A 15 6.84 -10.34 7.34
C VAL A 15 5.32 -10.52 7.50
N LEU A 16 4.56 -10.29 6.42
CA LEU A 16 3.11 -10.46 6.35
C LEU A 16 2.71 -11.73 5.59
N TYR A 17 3.47 -12.09 4.56
CA TYR A 17 3.27 -13.33 3.79
C TYR A 17 4.53 -14.19 3.91
N PRO A 18 4.56 -15.15 4.86
CA PRO A 18 5.77 -15.91 5.16
C PRO A 18 6.29 -16.76 4.01
N ASP A 19 5.38 -17.38 3.24
CA ASP A 19 5.73 -18.29 2.15
C ASP A 19 6.47 -17.57 1.01
N ASP A 20 6.14 -16.29 0.80
CA ASP A 20 6.74 -15.41 -0.22
C ASP A 20 7.79 -14.45 0.37
N ALA A 21 8.04 -14.52 1.68
CA ALA A 21 8.88 -13.58 2.44
C ALA A 21 8.52 -12.09 2.25
N ILE A 22 7.27 -11.77 1.94
CA ILE A 22 6.83 -10.38 1.69
C ILE A 22 6.63 -9.66 3.01
N THR A 23 7.30 -8.52 3.18
CA THR A 23 7.19 -7.65 4.34
C THR A 23 6.07 -6.62 4.21
N LYS A 24 5.73 -5.98 5.33
CA LYS A 24 4.79 -4.85 5.32
C LYS A 24 5.32 -3.66 4.51
N GLY A 25 6.64 -3.46 4.51
CA GLY A 25 7.30 -2.47 3.66
C GLY A 25 7.09 -2.76 2.18
N ASP A 26 7.25 -4.01 1.76
CA ASP A 26 7.08 -4.42 0.37
C ASP A 26 5.64 -4.19 -0.11
N LEU A 27 4.66 -4.59 0.70
CA LEU A 27 3.24 -4.35 0.38
C LEU A 27 2.91 -2.85 0.31
N PHE A 28 3.49 -2.05 1.21
CA PHE A 28 3.31 -0.61 1.21
C PHE A 28 3.87 0.03 -0.08
N ALA A 29 5.08 -0.36 -0.48
CA ALA A 29 5.71 0.10 -1.71
C ALA A 29 4.93 -0.37 -2.96
N TYR A 30 4.42 -1.60 -2.94
CA TYR A 30 3.59 -2.14 -4.02
C TYR A 30 2.34 -1.28 -4.25
N TYR A 31 1.57 -1.00 -3.20
CA TYR A 31 0.38 -0.16 -3.34
C TYR A 31 0.71 1.25 -3.79
N GLN A 32 1.86 1.81 -3.38
CA GLN A 32 2.31 3.11 -3.88
C GLN A 32 2.60 3.08 -5.39
N ALA A 33 3.25 2.02 -5.88
CA ALA A 33 3.58 1.85 -7.29
C ALA A 33 2.33 1.70 -8.18
N VAL A 34 1.31 0.96 -7.71
CA VAL A 34 0.08 0.72 -8.49
C VAL A 34 -1.06 1.69 -8.18
N ALA A 35 -0.88 2.63 -7.24
CA ALA A 35 -1.95 3.51 -6.78
C ALA A 35 -2.61 4.32 -7.90
N THR A 36 -1.81 4.80 -8.86
CA THR A 36 -2.29 5.66 -9.97
C THR A 36 -3.29 4.94 -10.86
N THR A 37 -3.13 3.63 -11.06
CA THR A 37 -4.06 2.79 -11.82
C THR A 37 -5.14 2.16 -10.95
N LEU A 38 -4.80 1.76 -9.72
CA LEU A 38 -5.72 1.06 -8.81
C LEU A 38 -6.82 1.98 -8.26
N VAL A 39 -6.46 3.17 -7.77
CA VAL A 39 -7.39 4.07 -7.05
C VAL A 39 -8.61 4.47 -7.90
N PRO A 40 -8.49 4.80 -9.20
CA PRO A 40 -9.66 5.07 -10.04
C PRO A 40 -10.71 3.96 -10.06
N HIS A 41 -10.31 2.69 -9.97
CA HIS A 41 -11.23 1.54 -10.00
C HIS A 41 -11.93 1.27 -8.66
N LEU A 42 -11.32 1.72 -7.56
CA LEU A 42 -11.86 1.63 -6.21
C LEU A 42 -12.68 2.86 -5.80
N ARG A 43 -12.61 3.93 -6.59
CA ARG A 43 -13.34 5.16 -6.33
C ARG A 43 -14.84 4.89 -6.31
N ASP A 44 -15.53 5.46 -5.33
CA ASP A 44 -16.99 5.38 -5.16
C ASP A 44 -17.53 3.95 -4.94
N ARG A 45 -16.67 3.02 -4.51
CA ARG A 45 -17.06 1.68 -4.03
C ARG A 45 -16.95 1.64 -2.49
N PRO A 46 -18.07 1.70 -1.75
CA PRO A 46 -18.06 1.65 -0.29
C PRO A 46 -17.67 0.28 0.26
#